data_AF-A0A0S7Z880-F1
#
_entry.id   AF-A0A0S7Z880-F1
#
_cell.length_a   1.000
_cell.length_b   1.000
_cell.length_c   1.000
_cell.angle_alpha   90.00
_cell.angle_beta   90.00
_cell.angle_gamma   90.00
#
_symmetry.space_group_name_H-M   'P 1'
#
loop_
_entity.id
_entity.type
_entity.pdbx_description
1 polymer ?
#
loop_
_entity_poly.entity_id
_entity_poly.type
_entity_poly.pdbx_seq_one_letter_code
_entity_poly.pdbx_strand_id
1 'polypeptide(L)' 'METERWVRRGLWLVAGTMLYNAVEAVIALGAGIRAESVALVGFGLDSVIELLAATVVLWRMSLEARGEEARRV' A
#
# COMPACT_ATOMS: atom_id res chain seq x y z
N MET A 1 -21.87 7.39 -11.84
CA MET A 1 -21.39 8.51 -10.98
C MET A 1 -20.93 8.05 -9.60
N GLU A 2 -21.52 7.02 -8.97
CA GLU A 2 -21.05 6.51 -7.66
C GLU A 2 -19.76 5.68 -7.71
N THR A 3 -19.64 4.74 -8.65
CA THR A 3 -18.47 3.84 -8.79
C THR A 3 -17.15 4.58 -8.92
N GLU A 4 -17.12 5.62 -9.74
CA GLU A 4 -15.94 6.47 -9.95
C GLU A 4 -15.48 7.19 -8.67
N ARG A 5 -16.45 7.55 -7.81
CA ARG A 5 -16.20 8.11 -6.48
C ARG A 5 -15.61 7.07 -5.52
N TRP A 6 -16.06 5.82 -5.60
CA TRP A 6 -15.53 4.71 -4.80
C TRP A 6 -14.11 4.32 -5.23
N VAL A 7 -13.83 4.26 -6.53
CA VAL A 7 -12.48 4.01 -7.05
C VAL A 7 -11.51 5.09 -6.58
N ARG A 8 -11.88 6.37 -6.71
CA ARG A 8 -10.99 7.46 -6.27
C ARG A 8 -10.72 7.43 -4.77
N ARG A 9 -11.72 7.10 -3.94
CA ARG A 9 -11.51 6.90 -2.50
C ARG A 9 -10.62 5.69 -2.21
N GLY A 10 -10.82 4.59 -2.92
CA GLY A 10 -9.98 3.39 -2.81
C GLY A 10 -8.51 3.71 -3.09
N LEU A 11 -8.22 4.46 -4.16
CA LEU A 11 -6.86 4.90 -4.49
C LEU A 11 -6.23 5.72 -3.36
N TRP A 12 -6.97 6.68 -2.78
CA TRP A 12 -6.47 7.47 -1.65
C TRP A 12 -6.25 6.64 -0.39
N LEU A 13 -7.14 5.70 -0.09
CA LEU A 13 -7.01 4.80 1.05
C LEU A 13 -5.77 3.92 0.90
N VAL A 14 -5.59 3.29 -0.26
CA VAL A 14 -4.42 2.44 -0.57
C VAL A 14 -3.13 3.26 -0.51
N ALA A 15 -3.10 4.45 -1.10
CA ALA A 15 -1.92 5.31 -1.04
C ALA A 15 -1.58 5.74 0.41
N GLY A 16 -2.60 6.05 1.22
CA GLY A 16 -2.43 6.39 2.62
C GLY A 16 -1.88 5.24 3.46
N THR A 17 -2.45 4.03 3.31
CA THR A 17 -1.98 2.85 4.05
C THR A 17 -0.60 2.41 3.59
N MET A 18 -0.28 2.51 2.30
CA MET A 18 1.07 2.27 1.78
C MET A 18 2.11 3.19 2.42
N LEU A 19 1.82 4.49 2.53
CA LEU A 19 2.74 5.44 3.17
C LEU A 19 2.93 5.09 4.65
N TYR A 20 1.84 4.76 5.36
CA TYR A 20 1.90 4.33 6.75
C TYR A 20 2.80 3.09 6.91
N ASN A 21 2.58 2.04 6.12
CA ASN A 21 3.38 0.81 6.17
C ASN A 21 4.85 1.04 5.81
N ALA A 22 5.13 1.95 4.87
CA ALA A 22 6.51 2.30 4.52
C ALA A 22 7.24 2.99 5.70
N VAL A 23 6.57 3.93 6.38
CA VAL A 23 7.11 4.60 7.56
C VAL A 23 7.30 3.60 8.70
N GLU A 24 6.32 2.73 8.93
CA GLU A 24 6.36 1.68 9.94
C GLU A 24 7.54 0.72 9.71
N ALA A 25 7.72 0.24 8.48
CA ALA A 25 8.84 -0.62 8.09
C ALA A 25 10.20 0.04 8.38
N VAL A 26 10.37 1.30 7.98
CA VAL A 26 11.63 2.04 8.19
C VAL A 26 11.94 2.19 9.69
N ILE A 27 10.93 2.55 10.49
CA ILE A 27 11.10 2.72 11.94
C ILE A 27 11.35 1.36 12.61
N ALA A 28 10.57 0.33 12.29
CA ALA A 28 10.68 -1.00 12.89
C ALA A 28 12.01 -1.66 12.56
N LEU A 29 12.47 -1.62 11.31
CA LEU A 29 13.77 -2.18 10.93
C LEU A 29 14.92 -1.41 11.60
N GLY A 30 14.89 -0.07 11.57
CA GLY A 30 15.93 0.76 12.17
C GLY A 30 16.02 0.60 13.70
N ALA A 31 14.87 0.55 14.38
CA ALA A 31 14.81 0.32 15.82
C ALA A 31 15.14 -1.14 16.18
N GLY A 32 14.67 -2.11 15.39
CA GLY A 32 14.88 -3.53 15.61
C GLY A 32 16.35 -3.92 15.50
N ILE A 33 17.06 -3.40 14.49
CA ILE A 33 18.51 -3.61 14.34
C ILE A 33 19.25 -2.97 15.51
N ARG A 34 18.91 -1.73 15.90
CA ARG A 34 19.57 -1.05 17.04
C ARG A 34 19.33 -1.76 18.36
N ALA A 35 18.19 -2.42 18.54
CA ALA A 35 17.81 -3.12 19.76
C ALA A 35 18.10 -4.64 19.72
N GLU A 36 18.73 -5.15 18.66
CA GLU A 36 18.97 -6.59 18.43
C GLU A 36 17.69 -7.45 18.56
N SER A 37 16.53 -6.88 18.17
CA SER A 37 15.22 -7.51 18.37
C SER A 37 14.72 -8.18 17.10
N VAL A 38 14.73 -9.51 17.09
CA VAL A 38 14.18 -10.33 16.00
C VAL A 38 12.69 -10.07 15.79
N ALA A 39 11.93 -9.88 16.87
CA ALA A 39 10.49 -9.61 16.77
C ALA A 39 10.21 -8.28 16.04
N LEU A 40 10.97 -7.23 16.36
CA LEU A 40 10.77 -5.92 15.76
C LEU A 40 11.25 -5.87 14.30
N VAL A 41 12.33 -6.59 13.99
CA VAL A 41 12.76 -6.78 12.58
C VAL A 41 11.70 -7.58 11.81
N GLY A 42 11.17 -8.66 12.38
CA GLY A 42 10.10 -9.45 11.76
C GLY A 42 8.84 -8.64 11.49
N PHE A 43 8.43 -7.79 12.43
CA PHE A 43 7.33 -6.84 12.24
C PHE A 43 7.60 -5.88 11.07
N GLY A 44 8.80 -5.29 11.01
CA GLY A 44 9.17 -4.41 9.90
C GLY A 44 9.22 -5.11 8.54
N LEU A 45 9.63 -6.39 8.50
CA LEU A 45 9.61 -7.20 7.27
C LEU A 45 8.17 -7.52 6.81
N ASP A 46 7.25 -7.76 7.75
CA ASP A 46 5.83 -7.95 7.44
C ASP A 46 5.22 -6.70 6.80
N SER A 47 5.48 -5.51 7.35
CA SER A 47 5.04 -4.24 6.75
C SER A 47 5.59 -4.03 5.33
N VAL A 48 6.78 -4.53 5.00
CA VAL A 48 7.33 -4.51 3.62
C VAL A 48 6.53 -5.43 2.70
N ILE A 49 6.16 -6.63 3.14
CA ILE A 49 5.34 -7.55 2.36
C ILE A 49 3.97 -6.93 2.07
N GLU A 50 3.36 -6.29 3.06
CA GLU A 50 2.11 -5.56 2.86
C GLU A 50 2.24 -4.42 1.85
N LEU A 51 3.35 -3.67 1.88
CA LEU A 51 3.62 -2.59 0.92
C LEU A 51 3.73 -3.13 -0.52
N LEU A 52 4.38 -4.29 -0.70
CA LEU A 52 4.46 -4.97 -2.00
C LEU A 52 3.09 -5.44 -2.47
N ALA A 53 2.29 -6.05 -1.59
CA ALA A 53 0.92 -6.46 -1.91
C ALA A 53 0.04 -5.27 -2.30
N ALA A 54 0.12 -4.16 -1.56
CA ALA A 54 -0.62 -2.94 -1.85
C ALA A 54 -0.22 -2.31 -3.19
N THR A 55 1.05 -2.42 -3.60
CA THR A 55 1.52 -1.97 -4.92
C THR A 55 0.81 -2.71 -6.06
N VAL A 56 0.61 -4.03 -5.92
CA VAL A 56 -0.13 -4.84 -6.90
C VAL A 56 -1.61 -4.42 -6.95
N VAL A 57 -2.23 -4.17 -5.79
CA VAL A 57 -3.62 -3.69 -5.71
C VAL A 57 -3.75 -2.32 -6.39
N LEU A 58 -2.85 -1.38 -6.10
CA LEU A 58 -2.84 -0.05 -6.72
C LEU A 58 -2.70 -0.13 -8.24
N TRP A 59 -1.81 -0.99 -8.73
CA TRP A 59 -1.63 -1.22 -10.16
C TRP A 59 -2.92 -1.75 -10.81
N ARG A 60 -3.54 -2.77 -10.22
CA ARG A 60 -4.80 -3.35 -10.72
C ARG A 60 -5.94 -2.33 -10.76
N MET A 61 -6.16 -1.58 -9.68
CA MET A 61 -7.19 -0.53 -9.64
C MET A 61 -6.94 0.55 -10.69
N SER A 62 -5.67 0.91 -10.93
CA SER A 62 -5.30 1.89 -11.96
C SER A 62 -5.60 1.39 -13.38
N LEU A 63 -5.39 0.10 -13.64
CA LEU A 63 -5.77 -0.52 -14.93
C LEU A 63 -7.30 -0.56 -15.10
N GLU A 64 -8.04 -0.94 -14.07
CA GLU A 64 -9.51 -0.97 -14.09
C GLU A 64 -10.10 0.42 -14.35
N ALA A 65 -9.56 1.46 -13.71
CA ALA A 65 -9.97 2.85 -13.92
C ALA A 65 -9.78 3.30 -15.38
N ARG A 66 -8.64 2.98 -15.99
CA ARG A 66 -8.34 3.33 -17.40
C ARG A 66 -9.17 2.51 -18.40
N GLY A 67 -9.48 1.25 -18.06
CA GLY A 67 -10.31 0.38 -18.90
C GLY A 67 -11.79 0.76 -18.89
N GLU A 68 -12.30 1.30 -17.78
CA GLU A 68 -13.64 1.92 -17.77
C GLU A 68 -13.71 3.16 -18.67
N GLU A 69 -12.67 3.99 -18.66
CA GLU A 69 -12.60 5.22 -19.45
C GLU A 69 -12.66 4.92 -20.96
N ALA A 70 -11.92 3.92 -21.43
CA ALA A 70 -11.91 3.49 -22.83
C ALA A 70 -13.24 2.86 -23.30
N ARG A 71 -14.07 2.32 -22.39
CA ARG A 71 -15.38 1.71 -22.72
C ARG A 71 -16.51 2.73 -22.78
N ARG A 72 -16.29 3.95 -22.26
CA ARG A 72 -17.27 5.04 -22.28
C ARG A 72 -17.19 5.93 -23.52
N VAL A 73 -16.15 5.77 -24.36
CA VAL A 73 -15.93 6.51 -25.64
C VAL A 73 -16.40 5.67 -26.81
#